data_AF-A0A4X2K4J1-F1
#
_entry.id   AF-A0A4X2K4J1-F1
#
_cell.length_a   1.000
_cell.length_b   1.000
_cell.length_c   1.000
_cell.angle_alpha   90.00
_cell.angle_beta   90.00
_cell.angle_gamma   90.00
#
_symmetry.space_group_name_H-M   'P 1'
#
loop_
_entity.id
_entity.type
_entity.pdbx_description
1 polymer ?
#
loop_
_entity_poly.entity_id
_entity_poly.type
_entity_poly.pdbx_seq_one_letter_code
_entity_poly.pdbx_strand_id
1 'polypeptide(L)'
;MNVDELAISSSLPTIPYYKLADLRFLSRGASGTVYSARHSDWRVQVAVKHLHFQTPLQESEISDILREAKILHKARFSYILPILGICYEPEFLGIVTEYMNNGSLNELLHRKNDYPEIAWALRFRILHEIALGVNYLHNMNPPLLHHDLKTQNILLDNEFHVKIADFGLSKWRQMSLSQSRSTVSTPEGGTIIYMPPENYDLSQKSRASIKHDIYSFAIIMWEVLSRKQPFEEFINPLQIMYSVSKGNRPDTGKESLPLDIPHRAGMISLIESGWAQNPDERPSFLKCLIEFEPVMRTFEDISILEAVLQLKKTKESCGTQFTVRTDPEIARSVSTAQDNLFSSAQNQEYSTLPHSAVNHSWDGNISLVQRAKFCSHQTACSSAVIQPLTVEGNSVDLLSESHGNGIAQHWIQSKREDIVNQMTEACLNQCLDALLSKDLLMKEDYELISTKPTRTSKVRQMLDTSDIQGEEFAKIIVQKLKDNRQLGLQPYPEISVVSRGTSLNLFQNKSF
;
A
#
# COMPACT_ATOMS: atom_id res chain seq x y z
N MET A 1 -3.15 6.86 37.25
CA MET A 1 -3.36 5.51 36.67
C MET A 1 -2.69 5.53 35.30
N ASN A 2 -1.68 4.70 35.11
CA ASN A 2 -0.85 4.71 33.91
C ASN A 2 -1.65 4.05 32.77
N VAL A 3 -1.87 4.77 31.67
CA VAL A 3 -2.75 4.33 30.57
C VAL A 3 -2.17 3.10 29.84
N ASP A 4 -0.90 2.78 30.06
CA ASP A 4 -0.20 1.63 29.47
C ASP A 4 -0.56 0.27 30.10
N GLU A 5 -1.19 0.24 31.29
CA GLU A 5 -1.60 -1.04 31.93
C GLU A 5 -2.91 -1.62 31.39
N LEU A 6 -3.63 -0.89 30.52
CA LEU A 6 -4.90 -1.32 29.93
C LEU A 6 -4.78 -1.89 28.50
N ALA A 7 -3.56 -1.98 27.95
CA ALA A 7 -3.35 -2.47 26.59
C ALA A 7 -3.44 -4.01 26.53
N ILE A 8 -4.42 -4.54 25.79
CA ILE A 8 -4.47 -5.96 25.45
C ILE A 8 -3.27 -6.26 24.53
N SER A 9 -2.25 -6.92 25.07
CA SER A 9 -1.02 -7.28 24.34
C SER A 9 -1.07 -8.74 23.91
N SER A 10 -0.96 -8.99 22.61
CA SER A 10 -0.69 -10.33 22.06
C SER A 10 0.82 -10.50 21.91
N SER A 11 1.38 -11.60 22.42
CA SER A 11 2.78 -11.98 22.19
C SER A 11 2.93 -12.76 20.88
N LEU A 12 4.04 -12.57 20.17
CA LEU A 12 4.38 -13.37 19.00
C LEU A 12 4.97 -14.71 19.48
N PRO A 13 4.43 -15.87 19.05
CA PRO A 13 4.96 -17.17 19.46
C PRO A 13 6.38 -17.43 18.92
N THR A 14 7.22 -18.05 19.74
CA THR A 14 8.48 -18.66 19.28
C THR A 14 8.21 -20.11 18.90
N ILE A 15 8.54 -20.50 17.68
CA ILE A 15 8.33 -21.83 17.13
C ILE A 15 9.69 -22.55 17.05
N PRO A 16 9.91 -23.63 17.80
CA PRO A 16 11.14 -24.42 17.70
C PRO A 16 11.32 -25.02 16.30
N TYR A 17 12.56 -25.10 15.82
CA TYR A 17 12.88 -25.58 14.48
C TYR A 17 12.37 -26.99 14.23
N TYR A 18 12.54 -27.90 15.21
CA TYR A 18 12.08 -29.29 15.10
C TYR A 18 10.54 -29.43 14.96
N LYS A 19 9.77 -28.36 15.21
CA LYS A 19 8.32 -28.35 14.98
C LYS A 19 7.96 -28.09 13.52
N LEU A 20 8.89 -27.60 12.71
CA LEU A 20 8.74 -27.36 11.28
C LEU A 20 9.18 -28.63 10.52
N ALA A 21 8.22 -29.48 10.17
CA ALA A 21 8.48 -30.71 9.41
C ALA A 21 8.39 -30.47 7.90
N ASP A 22 8.94 -31.39 7.10
CA ASP A 22 8.82 -31.40 5.64
C ASP A 22 9.25 -30.10 4.95
N LEU A 23 10.36 -29.49 5.39
CA LEU A 23 10.89 -28.28 4.75
C LEU A 23 11.18 -28.53 3.27
N ARG A 24 10.50 -27.78 2.40
CA ARG A 24 10.72 -27.79 0.95
C ARG A 24 11.01 -26.39 0.46
N PHE A 25 12.12 -26.24 -0.25
CA PHE A 25 12.50 -24.99 -0.88
C PHE A 25 11.40 -24.49 -1.83
N LEU A 26 11.06 -23.20 -1.76
CA LEU A 26 10.13 -22.55 -2.69
C LEU A 26 10.85 -21.53 -3.56
N SER A 27 11.57 -20.59 -2.93
CA SER A 27 12.21 -19.48 -3.62
C SER A 27 13.36 -18.89 -2.82
N ARG A 28 14.21 -18.11 -3.51
CA ARG A 28 15.29 -17.32 -2.92
C ARG A 28 15.28 -15.92 -3.55
N GLY A 29 15.41 -14.89 -2.72
CA GLY A 29 15.51 -13.50 -3.15
C GLY A 29 16.44 -12.69 -2.24
N ALA A 30 16.52 -11.38 -2.47
CA ALA A 30 17.34 -10.46 -1.67
C ALA A 30 17.00 -10.50 -0.18
N SER A 31 15.73 -10.76 0.16
CA SER A 31 15.22 -10.84 1.52
C SER A 31 15.30 -12.25 2.13
N GLY A 32 16.08 -13.18 1.54
CA GLY A 32 16.33 -14.52 2.08
C GLY A 32 15.74 -15.66 1.25
N THR A 33 15.65 -16.84 1.85
CA THR A 33 15.09 -18.07 1.25
C THR A 33 13.79 -18.45 1.91
N VAL A 34 12.78 -18.78 1.10
CA VAL A 34 11.46 -19.18 1.57
C VAL A 34 11.30 -20.69 1.39
N TYR A 35 10.88 -21.35 2.46
CA TYR A 35 10.52 -22.77 2.49
C TYR A 35 9.03 -22.93 2.77
N SER A 36 8.41 -23.98 2.24
CA SER A 36 7.16 -24.51 2.81
C SER A 36 7.52 -25.55 3.88
N ALA A 37 6.71 -25.63 4.92
CA ALA A 37 6.84 -26.65 5.96
C ALA A 37 5.43 -27.02 6.48
N ARG A 38 5.35 -28.07 7.30
CA ARG A 38 4.15 -28.42 8.06
C ARG A 38 4.45 -28.27 9.55
N HIS A 39 3.65 -27.47 10.25
CA HIS A 39 3.79 -27.38 11.71
C HIS A 39 3.29 -28.69 12.34
N SER A 40 4.16 -29.39 13.06
CA SER A 40 3.89 -30.72 13.63
C SER A 40 2.72 -30.76 14.61
N ASP A 41 2.57 -29.74 15.48
CA ASP A 41 1.46 -29.69 16.43
C ASP A 41 0.16 -29.15 15.80
N TRP A 42 0.21 -28.00 15.12
CA TRP A 42 -0.97 -27.36 14.52
C TRP A 42 -1.51 -28.09 13.29
N ARG A 43 -0.72 -28.98 12.68
CA ARG A 43 -1.07 -29.78 11.50
C ARG A 43 -1.45 -28.95 10.27
N VAL A 44 -1.00 -27.70 10.20
CA VAL A 44 -1.20 -26.80 9.06
C VAL A 44 0.10 -26.61 8.27
N GLN A 45 -0.04 -26.29 6.99
CA GLN A 45 1.08 -25.89 6.15
C GLN A 45 1.45 -24.43 6.46
N VAL A 46 2.74 -24.14 6.52
CA VAL A 46 3.30 -22.82 6.82
C VAL A 46 4.37 -22.45 5.81
N ALA A 47 4.62 -21.16 5.64
CA ALA A 47 5.78 -20.65 4.93
C ALA A 47 6.83 -20.16 5.95
N VAL A 48 8.10 -20.41 5.67
CA VAL A 48 9.23 -20.05 6.54
C VAL A 48 10.22 -19.22 5.72
N LYS A 49 10.27 -17.91 5.99
CA LYS A 49 11.27 -17.01 5.40
C LYS A 49 12.52 -17.03 6.27
N HIS A 50 13.56 -17.69 5.80
CA HIS A 50 14.86 -17.85 6.45
C HIS A 50 15.88 -16.90 5.82
N LEU A 51 16.56 -16.09 6.63
CA LEU A 51 17.65 -15.26 6.12
C LEU A 51 18.96 -16.06 6.09
N HIS A 52 19.72 -15.90 5.00
CA HIS A 52 21.08 -16.38 4.95
C HIS A 52 21.98 -15.40 5.70
N PHE A 53 22.61 -15.88 6.76
CA PHE A 53 23.64 -15.14 7.50
C PHE A 53 24.96 -15.91 7.42
N GLN A 54 26.07 -15.18 7.46
CA GLN A 54 27.37 -15.81 7.68
C GLN A 54 27.50 -16.10 9.17
N THR A 55 27.89 -17.31 9.53
CA THR A 55 28.16 -17.67 10.93
C THR A 55 29.52 -17.10 11.36
N PRO A 56 29.63 -16.43 12.52
CA PRO A 56 28.57 -16.19 13.52
C PRO A 56 27.62 -15.05 13.14
N LEU A 57 26.34 -15.21 13.50
CA LEU A 57 25.25 -14.21 13.34
C LEU A 57 25.67 -12.83 13.86
N GLN A 58 25.50 -11.78 13.05
CA GLN A 58 25.66 -10.42 13.51
C GLN A 58 24.39 -9.92 14.22
N GLU A 59 24.54 -9.15 15.31
CA GLU A 59 23.40 -8.58 16.04
C GLU A 59 22.49 -7.70 15.16
N SER A 60 23.05 -7.06 14.12
CA SER A 60 22.32 -6.27 13.14
C SER A 60 21.32 -7.09 12.33
N GLU A 61 21.72 -8.27 11.85
CA GLU A 61 20.87 -9.17 11.04
C GLU A 61 19.70 -9.72 11.88
N ILE A 62 19.97 -10.07 13.14
CA ILE A 62 18.94 -10.48 14.10
C ILE A 62 17.93 -9.34 14.33
N SER A 63 18.44 -8.11 14.50
CA SER A 63 17.61 -6.93 14.73
C SER A 63 16.70 -6.62 13.53
N ASP A 64 17.18 -6.81 12.30
CA ASP A 64 16.38 -6.63 11.08
C ASP A 64 15.20 -7.62 11.02
N ILE A 65 15.44 -8.91 11.30
CA ILE A 65 14.38 -9.95 11.28
C ILE A 65 13.36 -9.73 12.38
N LEU A 66 13.82 -9.46 13.60
CA LEU A 66 12.92 -9.17 14.72
C LEU A 66 12.08 -7.91 14.46
N ARG A 67 12.64 -6.91 13.76
CA ARG A 67 11.90 -5.72 13.33
C ARG A 67 10.82 -6.08 12.32
N GLU A 68 11.14 -6.85 11.28
CA GLU A 68 10.16 -7.29 10.28
C GLU A 68 9.04 -8.12 10.92
N ALA A 69 9.40 -9.10 11.77
CA ALA A 69 8.44 -9.93 12.50
C ALA A 69 7.52 -9.08 13.40
N LYS A 70 8.07 -8.08 14.08
CA LYS A 70 7.30 -7.15 14.92
C LYS A 70 6.38 -6.25 14.10
N ILE A 71 6.80 -5.83 12.91
CA ILE A 71 5.97 -5.07 11.98
C ILE A 71 4.76 -5.91 11.55
N LEU A 72 5.00 -7.13 11.04
CA LEU A 72 3.95 -8.06 10.64
C LEU A 72 2.99 -8.39 11.79
N HIS A 73 3.52 -8.59 13.01
CA HIS A 73 2.72 -8.90 14.19
C HIS A 73 1.79 -7.75 14.57
N LYS A 74 2.22 -6.50 14.38
CA LYS A 74 1.41 -5.30 14.64
C LYS A 74 0.43 -5.00 13.50
N ALA A 75 0.80 -5.28 12.26
CA ALA A 75 0.03 -4.95 11.06
C ALA A 75 -1.03 -6.01 10.71
N ARG A 76 -1.61 -6.70 11.70
CA ARG A 76 -2.61 -7.75 11.46
C ARG A 76 -3.90 -7.18 10.90
N PHE A 77 -4.21 -7.56 9.66
CA PHE A 77 -5.42 -7.16 8.96
C PHE A 77 -5.75 -8.17 7.86
N SER A 78 -7.00 -8.17 7.38
CA SER A 78 -7.52 -9.18 6.44
C SER A 78 -6.66 -9.36 5.19
N TYR A 79 -6.03 -8.29 4.70
CA TYR A 79 -5.23 -8.30 3.47
C TYR A 79 -3.72 -8.20 3.71
N ILE A 80 -3.25 -8.42 4.93
CA ILE A 80 -1.84 -8.47 5.30
C ILE A 80 -1.48 -9.92 5.63
N LEU A 81 -0.30 -10.38 5.20
CA LEU A 81 0.16 -11.75 5.43
C LEU A 81 0.23 -12.06 6.93
N PRO A 82 -0.54 -13.06 7.43
CA PRO A 82 -0.54 -13.38 8.85
C PRO A 82 0.77 -14.03 9.28
N ILE A 83 1.45 -13.41 10.24
CA ILE A 83 2.56 -14.02 10.96
C ILE A 83 2.03 -14.95 12.06
N LEU A 84 2.54 -16.18 12.06
CA LEU A 84 2.20 -17.21 13.04
C LEU A 84 3.22 -17.29 14.17
N GLY A 85 4.48 -16.98 13.88
CA GLY A 85 5.54 -16.98 14.88
C GLY A 85 6.91 -16.69 14.29
N ILE A 86 7.93 -16.81 15.12
CA ILE A 86 9.33 -16.73 14.74
C ILE A 86 10.07 -17.98 15.18
N CYS A 87 10.92 -18.52 14.31
CA CYS A 87 11.92 -19.52 14.69
C CYS A 87 13.23 -18.80 15.02
N TYR A 88 13.71 -18.93 16.25
CA TYR A 88 14.89 -18.24 16.75
C TYR A 88 15.85 -19.27 17.38
N GLU A 89 16.71 -19.87 16.56
CA GLU A 89 17.73 -20.84 16.98
C GLU A 89 19.12 -20.44 16.43
N PRO A 90 20.24 -20.86 17.07
CA PRO A 90 21.59 -20.42 16.71
C PRO A 90 21.97 -20.62 15.24
N GLU A 91 21.48 -21.68 14.61
CA GLU A 91 21.75 -22.02 13.22
C GLU A 91 20.55 -21.75 12.30
N PHE A 92 19.41 -21.33 12.86
CA PHE A 92 18.18 -21.11 12.09
C PHE A 92 17.35 -19.96 12.66
N LEU A 93 17.30 -18.87 11.91
CA LEU A 93 16.44 -17.73 12.17
C LEU A 93 15.46 -17.56 11.01
N GLY A 94 14.17 -17.48 11.31
CA GLY A 94 13.16 -17.31 10.27
C GLY A 94 11.78 -16.88 10.77
N ILE A 95 11.04 -16.22 9.89
CA ILE A 95 9.67 -15.77 10.12
C ILE A 95 8.73 -16.86 9.60
N VAL A 96 7.78 -17.29 10.44
CA VAL A 96 6.78 -18.31 10.09
C VAL A 96 5.43 -17.65 9.84
N THR A 97 4.89 -17.83 8.64
CA THR A 97 3.61 -17.26 8.22
C THR A 97 2.65 -18.33 7.73
N GLU A 98 1.39 -17.96 7.50
CA GLU A 98 0.49 -18.79 6.71
C GLU A 98 1.08 -19.05 5.32
N TYR A 99 0.82 -20.26 4.80
CA TYR A 99 1.22 -20.65 3.45
C TYR A 99 0.18 -20.19 2.42
N MET A 100 0.63 -19.54 1.35
CA MET A 100 -0.23 -18.98 0.30
C MET A 100 -0.29 -19.94 -0.88
N ASN A 101 -1.38 -20.71 -0.99
CA ASN A 101 -1.52 -21.82 -1.94
C ASN A 101 -1.47 -21.41 -3.42
N ASN A 102 -1.84 -20.17 -3.73
CA ASN A 102 -1.91 -19.67 -5.10
C ASN A 102 -0.72 -18.77 -5.47
N GLY A 103 0.34 -18.79 -4.66
CA GLY A 103 1.58 -18.10 -4.96
C GLY A 103 1.41 -16.58 -4.97
N SER A 104 2.09 -15.91 -5.90
CA SER A 104 2.06 -14.45 -6.04
C SER A 104 1.16 -13.97 -7.18
N LEU A 105 0.70 -12.72 -7.10
CA LEU A 105 -0.01 -12.04 -8.17
C LEU A 105 0.82 -12.01 -9.47
N ASN A 106 2.15 -11.87 -9.36
CA ASN A 106 3.05 -11.97 -10.51
C ASN A 106 2.88 -13.28 -11.29
N GLU A 107 2.78 -14.41 -10.58
CA GLU A 107 2.59 -15.72 -11.21
C GLU A 107 1.21 -15.84 -11.85
N LEU A 108 0.16 -15.36 -11.17
CA LEU A 108 -1.19 -15.31 -11.71
C LEU A 108 -1.24 -14.53 -13.04
N LEU A 109 -0.63 -13.35 -13.09
CA LEU A 109 -0.69 -12.48 -14.27
C LEU A 109 0.12 -13.03 -15.45
N HIS A 110 1.33 -13.55 -15.19
CA HIS A 110 2.31 -13.82 -16.24
C HIS A 110 2.46 -15.29 -16.63
N ARG A 111 2.01 -16.25 -15.81
CA ARG A 111 1.93 -17.68 -16.22
C ARG A 111 0.68 -17.91 -17.07
N LYS A 112 0.66 -17.32 -18.27
CA LYS A 112 -0.49 -17.36 -19.19
C LYS A 112 -0.87 -18.77 -19.65
N ASN A 113 0.05 -19.73 -19.58
CA ASN A 113 -0.26 -21.14 -19.87
C ASN A 113 -1.08 -21.78 -18.73
N ASP A 114 -0.75 -21.47 -17.47
CA ASP A 114 -1.46 -21.97 -16.29
C ASP A 114 -2.79 -21.23 -16.09
N TYR A 115 -2.80 -19.94 -16.44
CA TYR A 115 -3.93 -19.03 -16.28
C TYR A 115 -4.20 -18.28 -17.61
N PRO A 116 -4.80 -18.92 -18.63
CA PRO A 116 -5.05 -18.30 -19.93
C PRO A 116 -5.97 -17.09 -19.80
N GLU A 117 -6.99 -17.19 -18.95
CA GLU A 117 -7.95 -16.12 -18.70
C GLU A 117 -8.07 -15.83 -17.21
N ILE A 118 -8.25 -14.55 -16.89
CA ILE A 118 -8.56 -14.07 -15.55
C ILE A 118 -9.70 -13.07 -15.72
N ALA A 119 -10.87 -13.40 -15.19
CA ALA A 119 -12.06 -12.57 -15.30
C ALA A 119 -11.87 -11.21 -14.63
N TRP A 120 -12.51 -10.17 -15.20
CA TRP A 120 -12.41 -8.80 -14.70
C TRP A 120 -12.82 -8.68 -13.22
N ALA A 121 -13.91 -9.34 -12.82
CA ALA A 121 -14.40 -9.32 -11.43
C ALA A 121 -13.31 -9.67 -10.41
N LEU A 122 -12.51 -10.71 -10.68
CA LEU A 122 -11.41 -11.11 -9.80
C LEU A 122 -10.25 -10.11 -9.84
N ARG A 123 -9.90 -9.58 -11.02
CA ARG A 123 -8.84 -8.55 -11.14
C ARG A 123 -9.18 -7.30 -10.32
N PHE A 124 -10.42 -6.82 -10.41
CA PHE A 124 -10.88 -5.67 -9.64
C PHE A 124 -10.95 -5.96 -8.14
N ARG A 125 -11.40 -7.16 -7.74
CA ARG A 125 -11.30 -7.59 -6.33
C ARG A 125 -9.88 -7.53 -5.83
N ILE A 126 -8.91 -8.09 -6.56
CA ILE A 126 -7.49 -8.05 -6.19
C ILE A 126 -7.00 -6.61 -6.01
N LEU A 127 -7.27 -5.71 -6.97
CA LEU A 127 -6.87 -4.30 -6.86
C LEU A 127 -7.50 -3.60 -5.66
N HIS A 128 -8.78 -3.85 -5.41
CA HIS A 128 -9.51 -3.30 -4.29
C HIS A 128 -8.92 -3.79 -2.94
N GLU A 129 -8.61 -5.08 -2.82
CA GLU A 129 -8.04 -5.66 -1.60
C GLU A 129 -6.61 -5.18 -1.33
N ILE A 130 -5.79 -5.01 -2.37
CA ILE A 130 -4.47 -4.36 -2.23
C ILE A 130 -4.66 -2.94 -1.68
N ALA A 131 -5.58 -2.16 -2.26
CA ALA A 131 -5.85 -0.79 -1.81
C ALA A 131 -6.34 -0.75 -0.35
N LEU A 132 -7.22 -1.67 0.06
CA LEU A 132 -7.68 -1.80 1.44
C LEU A 132 -6.52 -2.14 2.39
N GLY A 133 -5.66 -3.10 2.01
CA GLY A 133 -4.50 -3.50 2.79
C GLY A 133 -3.52 -2.34 3.01
N VAL A 134 -3.16 -1.61 1.96
CA VAL A 134 -2.22 -0.47 2.09
C VAL A 134 -2.87 0.71 2.80
N ASN A 135 -4.16 0.98 2.56
CA ASN A 135 -4.91 2.00 3.30
C ASN A 135 -4.88 1.72 4.80
N TYR A 136 -5.06 0.46 5.21
CA TYR A 136 -4.94 0.06 6.61
C TYR A 136 -3.54 0.38 7.17
N LEU A 137 -2.47 0.01 6.46
CA LEU A 137 -1.08 0.30 6.89
C LEU A 137 -0.85 1.81 7.08
N HIS A 138 -1.35 2.62 6.15
CA HIS A 138 -1.22 4.09 6.18
C HIS A 138 -2.05 4.74 7.29
N ASN A 139 -3.09 4.07 7.80
CA ASN A 139 -3.92 4.53 8.92
C ASN A 139 -3.49 3.97 10.28
N MET A 140 -2.46 3.12 10.33
CA MET A 140 -1.86 2.73 11.61
C MET A 140 -1.30 3.95 12.36
N ASN A 141 -1.12 3.83 13.67
CA ASN A 141 -0.51 4.88 14.49
C ASN A 141 0.78 4.39 15.17
N PRO A 142 1.97 4.87 14.73
CA PRO A 142 2.20 5.74 13.57
C PRO A 142 1.92 5.03 12.23
N PRO A 143 1.74 5.76 11.12
CA PRO A 143 1.57 5.14 9.80
C PRO A 143 2.74 4.25 9.42
N LEU A 144 2.43 3.10 8.83
CA LEU A 144 3.39 2.15 8.30
C LEU A 144 3.41 2.27 6.77
N LEU A 145 4.59 2.57 6.22
CA LEU A 145 4.80 2.64 4.77
C LEU A 145 5.46 1.35 4.29
N HIS A 146 4.96 0.76 3.20
CA HIS A 146 5.44 -0.54 2.73
C HIS A 146 6.81 -0.44 2.05
N HIS A 147 6.95 0.49 1.11
CA HIS A 147 8.18 0.83 0.35
C HIS A 147 8.71 -0.23 -0.62
N ASP A 148 8.16 -1.44 -0.65
CA ASP A 148 8.50 -2.47 -1.65
C ASP A 148 7.25 -3.14 -2.25
N LEU A 149 6.21 -2.37 -2.60
CA LEU A 149 5.03 -2.95 -3.25
C LEU A 149 5.37 -3.35 -4.69
N LYS A 150 5.13 -4.63 -5.01
CA LYS A 150 5.32 -5.23 -6.34
C LYS A 150 4.47 -6.49 -6.45
N THR A 151 4.17 -6.96 -7.66
CA THR A 151 3.28 -8.11 -7.86
C THR A 151 3.82 -9.41 -7.25
N GLN A 152 5.12 -9.53 -7.01
CA GLN A 152 5.74 -10.67 -6.31
C GLN A 152 5.46 -10.65 -4.79
N ASN A 153 5.22 -9.48 -4.21
CA ASN A 153 4.94 -9.28 -2.78
C ASN A 153 3.43 -9.28 -2.47
N ILE A 154 2.57 -9.42 -3.49
CA ILE A 154 1.12 -9.61 -3.33
C ILE A 154 0.86 -11.12 -3.43
N LEU A 155 0.67 -11.79 -2.30
CA LEU A 155 0.39 -13.22 -2.26
C LEU A 155 -1.10 -13.50 -2.33
N LEU A 156 -1.46 -14.72 -2.75
CA LEU A 156 -2.82 -15.16 -2.97
C LEU A 156 -3.12 -16.40 -2.14
N ASP A 157 -4.13 -16.30 -1.28
CA ASP A 157 -4.62 -17.45 -0.51
C ASP A 157 -5.40 -18.45 -1.39
N ASN A 158 -5.95 -19.50 -0.79
CA ASN A 158 -6.65 -20.56 -1.51
C ASN A 158 -7.86 -20.06 -2.32
N GLU A 159 -8.49 -18.97 -1.91
CA GLU A 159 -9.65 -18.35 -2.57
C GLU A 159 -9.25 -17.16 -3.46
N PHE A 160 -7.94 -16.95 -3.69
CA PHE A 160 -7.37 -15.83 -4.43
C PHE A 160 -7.66 -14.46 -3.79
N HIS A 161 -7.82 -14.42 -2.46
CA HIS A 161 -7.78 -13.16 -1.72
C HIS A 161 -6.33 -12.73 -1.49
N VAL A 162 -6.13 -11.42 -1.44
CA VAL A 162 -4.82 -10.79 -1.33
C VAL A 162 -4.26 -10.89 0.09
N LYS A 163 -2.96 -11.19 0.19
CA LYS A 163 -2.12 -11.01 1.38
C LYS A 163 -0.84 -10.26 1.01
N ILE A 164 -0.72 -9.01 1.45
CA ILE A 164 0.49 -8.20 1.25
C ILE A 164 1.61 -8.74 2.14
N ALA A 165 2.77 -9.00 1.54
CA ALA A 165 3.94 -9.62 2.17
C ALA A 165 5.21 -8.77 1.97
N ASP A 166 6.29 -9.20 2.62
CA ASP A 166 7.65 -8.63 2.57
C ASP A 166 7.77 -7.18 3.08
N PHE A 167 7.80 -7.05 4.40
CA PHE A 167 7.92 -5.77 5.11
C PHE A 167 9.38 -5.39 5.43
N GLY A 168 10.36 -6.03 4.78
CA GLY A 168 11.79 -5.83 5.06
C GLY A 168 12.27 -4.39 4.85
N LEU A 169 11.62 -3.64 3.93
CA LEU A 169 11.90 -2.23 3.66
C LEU A 169 10.91 -1.26 4.34
N SER A 170 9.93 -1.76 5.08
CA SER A 170 8.85 -0.95 5.65
C SER A 170 9.32 -0.03 6.78
N LYS A 171 8.70 1.15 6.87
CA LYS A 171 9.10 2.21 7.81
C LYS A 171 7.93 2.83 8.55
N TRP A 172 8.08 2.98 9.87
CA TRP A 172 7.16 3.74 10.73
C TRP A 172 7.42 5.24 10.61
N ARG A 173 6.37 6.03 10.32
CA ARG A 173 6.48 7.46 10.04
C ARG A 173 7.03 8.31 11.19
N GLN A 174 6.80 7.96 12.46
CA GLN A 174 7.23 8.78 13.61
C GLN A 174 8.67 8.53 14.09
N MET A 175 9.36 7.47 13.62
CA MET A 175 10.72 7.15 14.09
C MET A 175 11.85 7.63 13.15
N SER A 176 11.55 8.16 11.97
CA SER A 176 12.57 8.49 10.95
C SER A 176 13.04 9.95 10.93
N LEU A 177 12.85 10.73 12.00
CA LEU A 177 13.59 12.00 12.17
C LEU A 177 15.08 11.76 12.42
N SER A 178 15.47 10.54 12.79
CA SER A 178 16.84 10.07 12.69
C SER A 178 17.05 9.41 11.34
N GLN A 179 17.88 10.01 10.49
CA GLN A 179 18.38 9.41 9.25
C GLN A 179 19.22 8.18 9.59
N SER A 180 18.60 7.03 9.82
CA SER A 180 19.33 5.77 9.70
C SER A 180 19.60 5.55 8.22
N ARG A 181 20.85 5.72 7.80
CA ARG A 181 21.36 5.29 6.50
C ARG A 181 21.20 3.77 6.40
N SER A 182 20.04 3.31 5.97
CA SER A 182 19.92 1.95 5.45
C SER A 182 20.79 1.90 4.20
N THR A 183 21.87 1.11 4.24
CA THR A 183 22.64 0.72 3.07
C THR A 183 21.69 0.03 2.11
N VAL A 184 21.17 0.80 1.15
CA VAL A 184 20.39 0.23 0.05
C VAL A 184 21.37 -0.59 -0.75
N SER A 185 21.30 -1.92 -0.60
CA SER A 185 21.86 -2.83 -1.59
C SER A 185 21.33 -2.39 -2.95
N THR A 186 22.20 -2.39 -3.96
CA THR A 186 21.85 -2.06 -5.35
C THR A 186 20.50 -2.69 -5.70
N PRO A 187 19.48 -1.90 -6.08
CA PRO A 187 18.17 -2.46 -6.37
C PRO A 187 18.32 -3.52 -7.46
N GLU A 188 17.86 -4.75 -7.18
CA GLU A 188 17.66 -5.74 -8.24
C GLU A 188 16.73 -5.10 -9.29
N GLY A 189 17.02 -5.33 -10.57
CA GLY A 189 16.36 -4.62 -11.68
C GLY A 189 14.82 -4.66 -11.64
N GLY A 190 14.22 -5.70 -11.06
CA GLY A 190 12.77 -5.86 -10.92
C GLY A 190 12.09 -4.90 -9.93
N THR A 191 12.79 -4.43 -8.90
CA THR A 191 12.22 -3.49 -7.90
C THR A 191 12.13 -2.06 -8.44
N ILE A 192 12.98 -1.70 -9.40
CA ILE A 192 13.06 -0.34 -9.96
C ILE A 192 11.77 0.04 -10.71
N ILE A 193 11.10 -0.94 -11.32
CA ILE A 193 9.87 -0.74 -12.11
C ILE A 193 8.74 -0.12 -11.26
N TYR A 194 8.65 -0.50 -9.99
CA TYR A 194 7.62 -0.03 -9.06
C TYR A 194 8.08 1.16 -8.21
N MET A 195 9.32 1.63 -8.39
CA MET A 195 9.93 2.68 -7.59
C MET A 195 9.67 4.06 -8.22
N PRO A 196 9.23 5.06 -7.45
CA PRO A 196 8.98 6.40 -7.98
C PRO A 196 10.30 7.14 -8.29
N PRO A 197 10.31 8.06 -9.27
CA PRO A 197 11.53 8.70 -9.78
C PRO A 197 12.32 9.50 -8.74
N GLU A 198 11.65 10.11 -7.77
CA GLU A 198 12.32 10.87 -6.70
C GLU A 198 13.15 9.98 -5.76
N ASN A 199 12.97 8.66 -5.79
CA ASN A 199 13.74 7.72 -4.98
C ASN A 199 15.06 7.30 -5.65
N TYR A 200 15.26 7.63 -6.94
CA TYR A 200 16.51 7.37 -7.64
C TYR A 200 17.64 8.29 -7.17
N ASP A 201 17.31 9.50 -6.72
CA ASP A 201 18.27 10.46 -6.16
C ASP A 201 18.12 10.54 -4.63
N LEU A 202 19.18 10.16 -3.93
CA LEU A 202 19.20 10.13 -2.46
C LEU A 202 19.17 11.52 -1.81
N SER A 203 19.35 12.60 -2.59
CA SER A 203 19.43 13.99 -2.09
C SER A 203 18.06 14.63 -1.75
N GLN A 204 16.93 14.05 -2.19
CA GLN A 204 15.59 14.67 -2.08
C GLN A 204 14.62 13.99 -1.08
N LYS A 205 15.10 13.47 0.05
CA LYS A 205 14.27 12.64 0.95
C LYS A 205 13.69 13.40 2.14
N SER A 206 12.37 13.62 2.17
CA SER A 206 11.57 13.50 3.41
C SER A 206 10.05 13.45 3.19
N ARG A 207 9.47 14.22 2.25
CA ARG A 207 8.01 14.30 2.06
C ARG A 207 7.44 13.29 1.05
N ALA A 208 8.17 12.96 -0.01
CA ALA A 208 7.69 12.08 -1.08
C ALA A 208 7.54 10.59 -0.67
N SER A 209 8.15 10.19 0.45
CA SER A 209 8.10 8.83 0.99
C SER A 209 6.67 8.30 1.23
N ILE A 210 5.72 9.16 1.56
CA ILE A 210 4.32 8.78 1.82
C ILE A 210 3.61 8.41 0.51
N LYS A 211 4.02 9.03 -0.60
CA LYS A 211 3.45 8.86 -1.93
C LYS A 211 4.20 7.80 -2.75
N HIS A 212 5.05 7.01 -2.09
CA HIS A 212 5.78 5.90 -2.68
C HIS A 212 4.83 4.75 -3.03
N ASP A 213 4.10 4.26 -2.04
CA ASP A 213 3.25 3.07 -2.19
C ASP A 213 2.15 3.26 -3.24
N ILE A 214 1.64 4.49 -3.39
CA ILE A 214 0.64 4.81 -4.42
C ILE A 214 1.22 4.76 -5.84
N TYR A 215 2.49 5.16 -6.02
CA TYR A 215 3.18 5.02 -7.31
C TYR A 215 3.32 3.54 -7.68
N SER A 216 3.81 2.73 -6.72
CA SER A 216 3.94 1.29 -6.91
C SER A 216 2.58 0.64 -7.21
N PHE A 217 1.53 1.06 -6.52
CA PHE A 217 0.16 0.59 -6.77
C PHE A 217 -0.35 0.95 -8.16
N ALA A 218 -0.05 2.14 -8.69
CA ALA A 218 -0.43 2.53 -10.04
C ALA A 218 0.22 1.64 -11.13
N ILE A 219 1.48 1.25 -10.94
CA ILE A 219 2.16 0.29 -11.81
C ILE A 219 1.51 -1.09 -11.70
N ILE A 220 1.18 -1.55 -10.48
CA ILE A 220 0.46 -2.82 -10.26
C ILE A 220 -0.92 -2.80 -10.92
N MET A 221 -1.67 -1.68 -10.81
CA MET A 221 -2.96 -1.51 -11.49
C MET A 221 -2.82 -1.68 -13.00
N TRP A 222 -1.84 -1.01 -13.60
CA TRP A 222 -1.56 -1.14 -15.03
C TRP A 222 -1.21 -2.59 -15.40
N GLU A 223 -0.38 -3.26 -14.61
CA GLU A 223 0.05 -4.65 -14.83
C GLU A 223 -1.11 -5.65 -14.71
N VAL A 224 -2.01 -5.46 -13.74
CA VAL A 224 -3.20 -6.29 -13.56
C VAL A 224 -4.17 -6.14 -14.74
N LEU A 225 -4.42 -4.91 -15.17
CA LEU A 225 -5.37 -4.63 -16.24
C LEU A 225 -4.84 -5.05 -17.61
N SER A 226 -3.54 -4.86 -17.87
CA SER A 226 -2.89 -5.21 -19.15
C SER A 226 -2.46 -6.68 -19.25
N ARG A 227 -2.13 -7.31 -18.11
CA ARG A 227 -1.37 -8.59 -18.06
C ARG A 227 -0.10 -8.55 -18.94
N LYS A 228 0.57 -7.41 -18.99
CA LYS A 228 1.86 -7.20 -19.65
C LYS A 228 2.95 -6.88 -18.63
N GLN A 229 4.19 -7.18 -18.97
CA GLN A 229 5.32 -6.73 -18.16
C GLN A 229 5.48 -5.21 -18.32
N PRO A 230 5.53 -4.41 -17.24
CA PRO A 230 5.77 -2.98 -17.39
C PRO A 230 7.18 -2.75 -17.95
N PHE A 231 7.29 -1.85 -18.93
CA PHE A 231 8.57 -1.53 -19.60
C PHE A 231 9.24 -2.73 -20.29
N GLU A 232 8.45 -3.67 -20.83
CA GLU A 232 8.92 -4.88 -21.53
C GLU A 232 9.94 -4.59 -22.65
N GLU A 233 9.86 -3.41 -23.26
CA GLU A 233 10.76 -2.95 -24.31
C GLU A 233 12.18 -2.59 -23.83
N PHE A 234 12.38 -2.40 -22.52
CA PHE A 234 13.66 -2.01 -21.94
C PHE A 234 14.38 -3.20 -21.30
N ILE A 235 15.57 -3.51 -21.82
CA ILE A 235 16.40 -4.60 -21.27
C ILE A 235 17.22 -4.10 -20.06
N ASN A 236 17.63 -2.84 -20.05
CA ASN A 236 18.52 -2.29 -19.03
C ASN A 236 17.72 -1.47 -17.99
N PRO A 237 17.78 -1.81 -16.68
CA PRO A 237 17.09 -1.05 -15.63
C PRO A 237 17.45 0.44 -15.59
N LEU A 238 18.68 0.82 -15.95
CA LEU A 238 19.08 2.23 -16.03
C LEU A 238 18.33 2.99 -17.13
N GLN A 239 17.95 2.34 -18.22
CA GLN A 239 17.11 2.95 -19.26
C GLN A 239 15.70 3.20 -18.74
N ILE A 240 15.15 2.27 -17.94
CA ILE A 240 13.86 2.45 -17.27
C ILE A 240 13.94 3.65 -16.32
N MET A 241 14.95 3.71 -15.45
CA MET A 241 15.14 4.84 -14.52
C MET A 241 15.22 6.17 -15.26
N TYR A 242 16.03 6.24 -16.33
CA TYR A 242 16.17 7.45 -17.13
C TYR A 242 14.85 7.84 -17.79
N SER A 243 14.16 6.89 -18.43
CA SER A 243 12.86 7.10 -19.08
C SER A 243 11.80 7.61 -18.09
N VAL A 244 11.68 6.96 -16.94
CA VAL A 244 10.76 7.35 -15.86
C VAL A 244 11.09 8.72 -15.29
N SER A 245 12.38 9.07 -15.16
CA SER A 245 12.82 10.40 -14.72
C SER A 245 12.43 11.53 -15.69
N LYS A 246 12.19 11.20 -16.97
CA LYS A 246 11.69 12.12 -18.00
C LYS A 246 10.16 12.17 -18.08
N GLY A 247 9.46 11.45 -17.21
CA GLY A 247 8.01 11.41 -17.17
C GLY A 247 7.36 10.32 -18.02
N ASN A 248 8.15 9.48 -18.71
CA ASN A 248 7.60 8.36 -19.46
C ASN A 248 7.04 7.29 -18.51
N ARG A 249 5.99 6.61 -18.95
CA ARG A 249 5.25 5.58 -18.19
C ARG A 249 4.80 4.46 -19.14
N PRO A 250 4.36 3.30 -18.62
CA PRO A 250 3.76 2.25 -19.44
C PRO A 250 2.57 2.76 -20.26
N ASP A 251 2.41 2.24 -21.48
CA ASP A 251 1.38 2.68 -22.43
C ASP A 251 -0.05 2.46 -21.91
N THR A 252 -0.87 3.51 -21.88
CA THR A 252 -2.30 3.46 -21.52
C THR A 252 -3.24 3.38 -22.74
N GLY A 253 -2.66 3.24 -23.94
CA GLY A 253 -3.35 3.06 -25.21
C GLY A 253 -4.17 1.76 -25.29
N LYS A 254 -4.91 1.62 -26.40
CA LYS A 254 -5.83 0.49 -26.61
C LYS A 254 -5.11 -0.86 -26.76
N GLU A 255 -3.84 -0.85 -27.18
CA GLU A 255 -3.04 -2.07 -27.33
C GLU A 255 -2.63 -2.68 -25.99
N SER A 256 -2.44 -1.84 -24.97
CA SER A 256 -2.02 -2.27 -23.63
C SER A 256 -3.19 -2.36 -22.66
N LEU A 257 -4.15 -1.43 -22.76
CA LEU A 257 -5.38 -1.42 -21.98
C LEU A 257 -6.59 -1.51 -22.94
N PRO A 258 -7.10 -2.73 -23.21
CA PRO A 258 -8.24 -2.97 -24.10
C PRO A 258 -9.52 -2.17 -23.76
N LEU A 259 -10.42 -2.04 -24.73
CA LEU A 259 -11.65 -1.24 -24.59
C LEU A 259 -12.73 -1.90 -23.72
N ASP A 260 -12.66 -3.21 -23.52
CA ASP A 260 -13.60 -4.01 -22.72
C ASP A 260 -13.31 -3.95 -21.21
N ILE A 261 -12.24 -3.25 -20.78
CA ILE A 261 -11.96 -3.01 -19.36
C ILE A 261 -13.14 -2.24 -18.73
N PRO A 262 -13.80 -2.79 -17.69
CA PRO A 262 -14.83 -2.09 -16.94
C PRO A 262 -14.32 -0.74 -16.40
N HIS A 263 -15.10 0.33 -16.62
CA HIS A 263 -14.74 1.68 -16.17
C HIS A 263 -13.34 2.16 -16.64
N ARG A 264 -12.91 1.74 -17.85
CA ARG A 264 -11.58 2.01 -18.42
C ARG A 264 -11.09 3.46 -18.22
N ALA A 265 -11.91 4.46 -18.54
CA ALA A 265 -11.52 5.86 -18.44
C ALA A 265 -11.17 6.28 -16.99
N GLY A 266 -11.97 5.84 -16.02
CA GLY A 266 -11.71 6.08 -14.60
C GLY A 266 -10.45 5.36 -14.13
N MET A 267 -10.23 4.12 -14.57
CA MET A 267 -9.04 3.36 -14.21
C MET A 267 -7.76 3.97 -14.79
N ILE A 268 -7.78 4.47 -16.02
CA ILE A 268 -6.65 5.20 -16.60
C ILE A 268 -6.37 6.48 -15.83
N SER A 269 -7.40 7.27 -15.51
CA SER A 269 -7.23 8.48 -14.71
C SER A 269 -6.61 8.19 -13.33
N LEU A 270 -7.02 7.09 -12.68
CA LEU A 270 -6.47 6.68 -11.40
C LEU A 270 -5.01 6.18 -11.52
N ILE A 271 -4.68 5.42 -12.56
CA ILE A 271 -3.30 5.01 -12.87
C ILE A 271 -2.43 6.25 -13.12
N GLU A 272 -2.90 7.17 -13.97
CA GLU A 272 -2.14 8.35 -14.39
C GLU A 272 -1.87 9.33 -13.24
N SER A 273 -2.86 9.56 -12.39
CA SER A 273 -2.69 10.33 -11.16
C SER A 273 -1.82 9.59 -10.14
N GLY A 274 -1.95 8.26 -10.02
CA GLY A 274 -1.17 7.42 -9.11
C GLY A 274 0.33 7.43 -9.38
N TRP A 275 0.76 7.44 -10.64
CA TRP A 275 2.17 7.48 -11.02
C TRP A 275 2.67 8.87 -11.46
N ALA A 276 1.94 9.93 -11.12
CA ALA A 276 2.28 11.31 -11.48
C ALA A 276 3.73 11.65 -11.12
N GLN A 277 4.39 12.43 -11.98
CA GLN A 277 5.80 12.81 -11.77
C GLN A 277 5.96 13.60 -10.47
N ASN A 278 5.03 14.52 -10.21
CA ASN A 278 4.94 15.25 -8.96
C ASN A 278 4.25 14.38 -7.89
N PRO A 279 4.92 14.05 -6.76
CA PRO A 279 4.32 13.26 -5.69
C PRO A 279 3.05 13.88 -5.08
N ASP A 280 2.92 15.21 -5.09
CA ASP A 280 1.78 15.89 -4.47
C ASP A 280 0.48 15.66 -5.24
N GLU A 281 0.55 15.41 -6.55
CA GLU A 281 -0.58 15.08 -7.42
C GLU A 281 -1.12 13.66 -7.20
N ARG A 282 -0.32 12.78 -6.57
CA ARG A 282 -0.72 11.39 -6.35
C ARG A 282 -1.80 11.29 -5.27
N PRO A 283 -2.88 10.52 -5.47
CA PRO A 283 -3.97 10.38 -4.51
C PRO A 283 -3.53 9.65 -3.22
N SER A 284 -4.35 9.73 -2.19
CA SER A 284 -4.27 8.80 -1.05
C SER A 284 -4.97 7.49 -1.38
N PHE A 285 -4.63 6.41 -0.67
CA PHE A 285 -5.36 5.14 -0.83
C PHE A 285 -6.85 5.25 -0.48
N LEU A 286 -7.23 6.12 0.47
CA LEU A 286 -8.63 6.43 0.72
C LEU A 286 -9.33 7.00 -0.54
N LYS A 287 -8.67 7.91 -1.26
CA LYS A 287 -9.22 8.44 -2.51
C LYS A 287 -9.33 7.34 -3.58
N CYS A 288 -8.34 6.45 -3.68
CA CYS A 288 -8.42 5.29 -4.58
C CYS A 288 -9.61 4.38 -4.26
N LEU A 289 -9.87 4.10 -2.99
CA LEU A 289 -11.01 3.27 -2.56
C LEU A 289 -12.35 3.89 -2.95
N ILE A 290 -12.50 5.21 -2.77
CA ILE A 290 -13.70 5.94 -3.20
C ILE A 290 -13.90 5.81 -4.73
N GLU A 291 -12.83 5.85 -5.52
CA GLU A 291 -12.91 5.66 -6.98
C GLU A 291 -13.19 4.20 -7.39
N PHE A 292 -12.78 3.21 -6.58
CA PHE A 292 -13.09 1.80 -6.82
C PHE A 292 -14.53 1.42 -6.47
N GLU A 293 -15.15 2.08 -5.48
CA GLU A 293 -16.49 1.73 -5.00
C GLU A 293 -17.55 1.59 -6.11
N PRO A 294 -17.71 2.55 -7.05
CA PRO A 294 -18.69 2.42 -8.13
C PRO A 294 -18.42 1.20 -9.02
N VAL A 295 -17.14 0.89 -9.27
CA VAL A 295 -16.74 -0.23 -10.11
C VAL A 295 -17.02 -1.56 -9.42
N MET A 296 -16.69 -1.66 -8.13
CA MET A 296 -16.93 -2.86 -7.34
C MET A 296 -18.42 -3.19 -7.24
N ARG A 297 -19.31 -2.19 -7.16
CA ARG A 297 -20.77 -2.38 -7.17
C ARG A 297 -21.32 -2.95 -8.48
N THR A 298 -20.55 -2.95 -9.57
CA THR A 298 -20.99 -3.55 -10.85
C THR A 298 -20.78 -5.06 -10.92
N PHE A 299 -19.97 -5.63 -10.04
CA PHE A 299 -19.73 -7.06 -9.99
C PHE A 299 -20.60 -7.72 -8.93
N GLU A 300 -21.35 -8.75 -9.31
CA GLU A 300 -22.05 -9.60 -8.36
C GLU A 300 -21.06 -10.54 -7.66
N ASP A 301 -21.31 -10.87 -6.39
CA ASP A 301 -20.48 -11.81 -5.62
C ASP A 301 -20.36 -13.18 -6.33
N ILE A 302 -21.42 -13.58 -7.05
CA ILE A 302 -21.45 -14.80 -7.84
C ILE A 302 -20.40 -14.76 -8.96
N SER A 303 -20.22 -13.62 -9.64
CA SER A 303 -19.23 -13.48 -10.72
C SER A 303 -17.79 -13.63 -10.19
N ILE A 304 -17.53 -13.15 -8.97
CA ILE A 304 -16.22 -13.32 -8.31
C ILE A 304 -16.02 -14.81 -7.98
N LEU A 305 -17.04 -15.46 -7.42
CA LEU A 305 -16.97 -16.88 -7.07
C LEU A 305 -16.75 -17.76 -8.31
N GLU A 306 -17.47 -17.49 -9.40
CA GLU A 306 -17.30 -18.17 -10.68
C GLU A 306 -15.88 -18.02 -11.23
N ALA A 307 -15.31 -16.81 -11.17
CA ALA A 307 -13.94 -16.56 -11.58
C ALA A 307 -12.92 -17.38 -10.76
N VAL A 308 -13.11 -17.45 -9.44
CA VAL A 308 -12.26 -18.26 -8.55
C VAL A 308 -12.39 -19.76 -8.87
N LEU A 309 -13.61 -20.26 -9.07
CA LEU A 309 -13.85 -21.66 -9.42
C LEU A 309 -13.24 -22.02 -10.77
N GLN A 310 -13.29 -21.12 -11.75
CA GLN A 310 -12.65 -21.32 -13.05
C GLN A 310 -11.14 -21.43 -12.91
N LEU A 311 -10.49 -20.52 -12.15
CA LEU A 311 -9.04 -20.61 -11.94
C LEU A 311 -8.61 -21.87 -11.19
N LYS A 312 -9.37 -22.31 -10.17
CA LYS A 312 -9.11 -23.56 -9.45
C LYS A 312 -9.14 -24.76 -10.40
N LYS A 313 -10.16 -24.85 -11.27
CA LYS A 313 -10.29 -25.92 -12.28
C LYS A 313 -9.13 -25.93 -13.29
N THR A 314 -8.72 -24.76 -13.76
CA THR A 314 -7.61 -24.67 -14.73
C THR A 314 -6.28 -25.10 -14.11
N LYS A 315 -6.03 -24.71 -12.86
CA LYS A 315 -4.82 -25.09 -12.11
C LYS A 315 -4.74 -26.60 -11.89
N GLU A 316 -5.85 -27.26 -11.53
CA GLU A 316 -5.91 -28.72 -11.37
C GLU A 316 -5.65 -29.45 -12.70
N SER A 317 -6.27 -28.97 -13.79
CA SER A 317 -6.12 -29.56 -15.13
C SER A 317 -4.68 -29.46 -15.65
N CYS A 318 -4.00 -28.34 -15.37
CA CYS A 318 -2.59 -28.14 -15.71
C CYS A 318 -1.66 -28.98 -14.80
N GLY A 319 -2.01 -29.13 -13.51
CA GLY A 319 -1.27 -29.97 -12.56
C GLY A 319 -1.23 -31.46 -12.92
N THR A 320 -2.24 -31.98 -13.61
CA THR A 320 -2.26 -33.37 -14.14
C THR A 320 -1.31 -33.62 -15.31
N GLN A 321 -0.70 -32.59 -15.92
CA GLN A 321 0.30 -32.78 -16.98
C GLN A 321 1.75 -32.85 -16.47
N PHE A 322 2.00 -32.58 -15.18
CA PHE A 322 3.34 -32.57 -14.58
C PHE A 322 3.56 -33.64 -13.49
N THR A 323 2.93 -34.80 -13.61
CA THR A 323 3.37 -36.00 -12.89
C THR A 323 4.07 -36.96 -13.85
N VAL A 324 5.38 -37.13 -13.62
CA VAL A 324 6.34 -38.05 -14.25
C VAL A 324 6.86 -37.65 -15.64
N ARG A 325 7.84 -36.76 -15.64
CA ARG A 325 9.08 -36.99 -16.39
C ARG A 325 10.25 -36.85 -15.41
N THR A 326 10.58 -37.97 -14.76
CA THR A 326 11.93 -38.16 -14.26
C THR A 326 12.83 -38.36 -15.47
N ASP A 327 13.66 -37.37 -15.79
CA ASP A 327 14.79 -37.57 -16.70
C ASP A 327 15.72 -38.61 -16.08
N PRO A 328 15.99 -39.75 -16.75
CA PRO A 328 16.84 -40.79 -16.21
C PRO A 328 18.30 -40.47 -16.55
N GLU A 329 18.89 -39.44 -15.94
CA GLU A 329 20.35 -39.24 -16.08
C GLU A 329 21.09 -38.59 -14.89
N ILE A 330 20.43 -38.37 -13.75
CA ILE A 330 21.10 -37.90 -12.51
C ILE A 330 20.83 -38.86 -11.34
N ALA A 331 20.87 -40.15 -11.63
CA ALA A 331 20.79 -41.22 -10.62
C ALA A 331 21.98 -42.19 -10.74
N ARG A 332 23.19 -41.65 -10.94
CA ARG A 332 24.46 -42.37 -10.78
C ARG A 332 25.57 -41.43 -10.33
N SER A 333 25.43 -40.81 -9.16
CA SER A 333 26.57 -40.16 -8.47
C SER A 333 26.31 -39.85 -7.00
N VAL A 334 25.48 -40.64 -6.31
CA VAL A 334 25.39 -40.58 -4.84
C VAL A 334 25.26 -41.99 -4.28
N SER A 335 26.32 -42.79 -4.42
CA SER A 335 26.48 -44.02 -3.66
C SER A 335 27.96 -44.37 -3.48
N THR A 336 28.75 -43.46 -2.91
CA THR A 336 30.03 -43.77 -2.25
C THR A 336 30.59 -42.46 -1.65
N ALA A 337 30.12 -42.10 -0.47
CA ALA A 337 30.81 -41.14 0.40
C ALA A 337 30.31 -41.30 1.85
N GLN A 338 30.36 -42.52 2.34
CA GLN A 338 30.52 -42.80 3.77
C GLN A 338 31.72 -43.74 3.87
N ASP A 339 32.51 -43.53 4.93
CA ASP A 339 33.78 -44.19 5.26
C ASP A 339 35.03 -43.55 4.62
N ASN A 340 35.57 -42.55 5.33
CA ASN A 340 36.97 -42.56 5.80
C ASN A 340 37.30 -41.22 6.49
N LEU A 341 37.03 -41.16 7.79
CA LEU A 341 37.73 -40.29 8.73
C LEU A 341 38.62 -41.21 9.56
N PHE A 342 39.90 -41.34 9.22
CA PHE A 342 41.01 -41.58 10.16
C PHE A 342 42.36 -41.60 9.43
N SER A 343 43.34 -40.93 10.06
CA SER A 343 44.79 -41.15 9.97
C SER A 343 45.66 -40.24 9.09
N SER A 344 46.66 -39.66 9.79
CA SER A 344 48.06 -39.34 9.40
C SER A 344 48.29 -38.24 8.35
N ALA A 345 48.80 -37.06 8.69
CA ALA A 345 50.14 -36.70 9.20
C ALA A 345 51.25 -36.67 8.13
N GLN A 346 51.93 -35.51 8.11
CA GLN A 346 53.34 -35.24 7.74
C GLN A 346 53.76 -34.93 6.27
N ASN A 347 54.45 -33.78 6.20
CA ASN A 347 55.70 -33.45 5.48
C ASN A 347 55.71 -32.88 4.03
N GLN A 348 56.12 -31.60 4.00
CA GLN A 348 57.30 -31.00 3.33
C GLN A 348 57.62 -31.19 1.83
N GLU A 349 57.85 -30.01 1.21
CA GLU A 349 58.87 -29.62 0.20
C GLU A 349 58.84 -30.22 -1.22
N TYR A 350 58.76 -29.37 -2.25
CA TYR A 350 59.94 -28.84 -2.97
C TYR A 350 59.55 -27.80 -4.04
N SER A 351 60.48 -26.87 -4.23
CA SER A 351 60.55 -25.67 -5.08
C SER A 351 60.71 -25.97 -6.57
N THR A 352 60.27 -25.04 -7.45
CA THR A 352 61.06 -24.53 -8.60
C THR A 352 60.46 -23.25 -9.19
N LEU A 353 61.25 -22.17 -9.14
CA LEU A 353 61.23 -20.96 -9.99
C LEU A 353 61.83 -21.31 -11.39
N PRO A 354 61.67 -20.53 -12.49
CA PRO A 354 62.22 -19.16 -12.58
C PRO A 354 61.56 -18.12 -13.52
N HIS A 355 61.95 -16.84 -13.29
CA HIS A 355 62.29 -15.73 -14.22
C HIS A 355 61.47 -15.50 -15.51
N SER A 356 61.19 -14.30 -16.06
CA SER A 356 61.45 -12.88 -15.77
C SER A 356 60.96 -12.07 -17.00
N ALA A 357 60.83 -10.74 -16.87
CA ALA A 357 60.94 -9.72 -17.93
C ALA A 357 59.68 -9.43 -18.81
N VAL A 358 59.37 -8.22 -19.33
CA VAL A 358 59.80 -6.81 -19.22
C VAL A 358 58.96 -5.98 -20.24
N ASN A 359 58.69 -4.69 -19.94
CA ASN A 359 58.42 -3.51 -20.81
C ASN A 359 57.16 -3.30 -21.71
N HIS A 360 56.46 -2.17 -21.40
CA HIS A 360 56.28 -0.89 -22.13
C HIS A 360 56.05 -0.76 -23.66
N SER A 361 55.25 0.29 -23.98
CA SER A 361 55.17 1.16 -25.20
C SER A 361 53.95 0.91 -26.12
N TRP A 362 52.95 1.80 -26.27
CA TRP A 362 52.82 3.18 -26.81
C TRP A 362 52.74 3.31 -28.35
N ASP A 363 51.84 4.23 -28.77
CA ASP A 363 51.55 4.82 -30.10
C ASP A 363 50.70 4.01 -31.10
N GLY A 364 49.79 4.58 -31.92
CA GLY A 364 49.39 5.97 -32.20
C GLY A 364 48.83 6.08 -33.64
N ASN A 365 47.95 7.06 -33.90
CA ASN A 365 47.62 7.79 -35.16
C ASN A 365 46.10 7.97 -35.45
N ILE A 366 45.52 9.18 -35.33
CA ILE A 366 45.43 10.36 -36.27
C ILE A 366 44.27 10.16 -37.30
N SER A 367 43.28 11.05 -37.52
CA SER A 367 43.25 12.50 -37.86
C SER A 367 41.87 13.16 -37.55
N LEU A 368 41.82 14.36 -36.93
CA LEU A 368 41.59 15.73 -37.46
C LEU A 368 40.31 15.98 -38.30
N VAL A 369 39.43 16.89 -37.83
CA VAL A 369 39.08 18.19 -38.47
C VAL A 369 38.51 19.17 -37.41
N GLN A 370 39.00 20.42 -37.49
CA GLN A 370 38.68 21.66 -36.74
C GLN A 370 37.18 22.05 -36.87
N ARG A 371 36.55 22.86 -35.99
CA ARG A 371 36.83 24.30 -35.81
C ARG A 371 35.96 24.88 -34.68
N ALA A 372 36.58 25.73 -33.87
CA ALA A 372 36.00 26.49 -32.77
C ALA A 372 35.13 27.68 -33.24
N LYS A 373 34.23 28.15 -32.36
CA LYS A 373 33.96 29.57 -32.14
C LYS A 373 33.63 29.83 -30.66
N PHE A 374 34.61 30.41 -29.96
CA PHE A 374 34.43 31.16 -28.72
C PHE A 374 33.89 32.57 -29.06
N CYS A 375 33.03 33.12 -28.22
CA CYS A 375 33.04 34.55 -27.91
C CYS A 375 32.72 34.75 -26.43
N SER A 376 33.70 35.35 -25.76
CA SER A 376 33.72 35.81 -24.38
C SER A 376 33.09 37.19 -24.25
N HIS A 377 32.37 37.45 -23.17
CA HIS A 377 32.41 38.74 -22.48
C HIS A 377 32.16 38.54 -20.96
N GLN A 378 33.19 38.84 -20.15
CA GLN A 378 33.06 39.36 -18.78
C GLN A 378 32.41 40.76 -18.89
N THR A 379 31.70 41.37 -17.95
CA THR A 379 31.82 41.47 -16.48
C THR A 379 30.56 42.23 -15.99
N ALA A 380 30.13 42.02 -14.73
CA ALA A 380 29.78 43.07 -13.75
C ALA A 380 28.64 42.66 -12.80
N CYS A 381 28.97 42.61 -11.51
CA CYS A 381 28.03 42.65 -10.39
C CYS A 381 27.18 43.92 -10.41
N SER A 382 25.90 43.81 -10.03
CA SER A 382 25.24 44.86 -9.26
C SER A 382 24.15 44.29 -8.36
N SER A 383 24.16 44.80 -7.14
CA SER A 383 23.29 44.47 -6.02
C SER A 383 21.87 45.00 -6.21
N ALA A 384 20.86 44.28 -5.71
CA ALA A 384 19.60 44.91 -5.30
C ALA A 384 18.95 44.15 -4.15
N VAL A 385 18.80 44.89 -3.06
CA VAL A 385 18.12 44.62 -1.80
C VAL A 385 16.63 44.31 -2.03
N ILE A 386 16.07 43.33 -1.33
CA ILE A 386 14.61 43.17 -1.17
C ILE A 386 14.27 43.37 0.31
N GLN A 387 13.54 44.44 0.61
CA GLN A 387 12.76 44.60 1.84
C GLN A 387 11.29 44.21 1.58
N PRO A 388 10.54 43.76 2.60
CA PRO A 388 9.19 43.23 2.45
C PRO A 388 8.14 44.34 2.58
N LEU A 389 7.06 44.24 1.79
CA LEU A 389 5.88 45.11 1.89
C LEU A 389 4.63 44.26 2.18
N THR A 390 4.08 44.49 3.36
CA THR A 390 2.68 44.27 3.77
C THR A 390 1.77 45.30 3.12
N VAL A 391 0.55 44.94 2.64
CA VAL A 391 -0.67 45.78 2.71
C VAL A 391 -1.93 44.89 2.57
N GLU A 392 -2.94 45.26 3.35
CA GLU A 392 -4.30 44.75 3.52
C GLU A 392 -5.27 44.97 2.32
N GLY A 393 -6.30 44.11 2.25
CA GLY A 393 -7.73 44.41 1.96
C GLY A 393 -8.16 45.27 0.76
N ASN A 394 -8.91 44.67 -0.18
CA ASN A 394 -10.35 44.97 -0.38
C ASN A 394 -11.00 44.16 -1.51
N SER A 395 -12.25 43.76 -1.25
CA SER A 395 -13.20 42.99 -2.04
C SER A 395 -13.79 43.75 -3.24
N VAL A 396 -14.12 43.06 -4.35
CA VAL A 396 -15.38 43.27 -5.11
C VAL A 396 -15.81 41.95 -5.78
N ASP A 397 -17.10 41.66 -5.64
CA ASP A 397 -17.87 40.49 -6.07
C ASP A 397 -17.96 40.23 -7.58
N LEU A 398 -18.10 38.94 -7.92
CA LEU A 398 -18.78 38.44 -9.12
C LEU A 398 -19.59 37.20 -8.73
N LEU A 399 -20.88 37.40 -8.46
CA LEU A 399 -21.87 36.35 -8.13
C LEU A 399 -22.75 36.02 -9.33
N SER A 400 -22.86 34.73 -9.63
CA SER A 400 -24.08 33.93 -9.89
C SER A 400 -23.61 32.66 -10.61
N GLU A 401 -23.71 31.44 -10.09
CA GLU A 401 -24.81 30.81 -9.36
C GLU A 401 -24.25 29.86 -8.28
N SER A 402 -24.53 30.10 -6.99
CA SER A 402 -24.29 29.12 -5.93
C SER A 402 -25.35 29.25 -4.84
N HIS A 403 -26.34 28.36 -4.87
CA HIS A 403 -27.33 28.25 -3.80
C HIS A 403 -26.69 27.59 -2.57
N GLY A 404 -26.24 28.40 -1.60
CA GLY A 404 -26.24 28.09 -0.17
C GLY A 404 -25.41 26.92 0.34
N ASN A 405 -24.25 26.61 -0.27
CA ASN A 405 -23.38 25.55 0.23
C ASN A 405 -22.45 26.10 1.35
N GLY A 406 -22.58 25.58 2.57
CA GLY A 406 -21.66 25.82 3.69
C GLY A 406 -22.07 26.89 4.72
N ILE A 407 -23.27 27.49 4.61
CA ILE A 407 -23.71 28.55 5.53
C ILE A 407 -23.91 28.01 6.95
N ALA A 408 -24.54 26.84 7.09
CA ALA A 408 -24.80 26.23 8.38
C ALA A 408 -23.50 25.72 9.04
N GLN A 409 -22.60 25.09 8.27
CA GLN A 409 -21.30 24.64 8.78
C GLN A 409 -20.43 25.81 9.27
N HIS A 410 -20.33 26.87 8.47
CA HIS A 410 -19.55 28.05 8.86
C HIS A 410 -20.12 28.71 10.14
N TRP A 411 -21.45 28.77 10.25
CA TRP A 411 -22.10 29.31 11.44
C TRP A 411 -21.84 28.45 12.68
N ILE A 412 -22.00 27.12 12.59
CA ILE A 412 -21.69 26.19 13.69
C ILE A 412 -20.23 26.36 14.14
N GLN A 413 -19.30 26.46 13.21
CA GLN A 413 -17.88 26.61 13.53
C GLN A 413 -17.59 27.93 14.25
N SER A 414 -18.23 29.03 13.83
CA SER A 414 -18.09 30.33 14.49
C SER A 414 -18.68 30.39 15.90
N LYS A 415 -19.61 29.50 16.22
CA LYS A 415 -20.37 29.46 17.48
C LYS A 415 -20.15 28.18 18.27
N ARG A 416 -19.12 27.40 17.96
CA ARG A 416 -18.91 26.03 18.48
C ARG A 416 -18.95 25.96 20.00
N GLU A 417 -18.17 26.81 20.68
CA GLU A 417 -18.13 26.81 22.15
C GLU A 417 -19.42 27.34 22.78
N ASP A 418 -20.08 28.31 22.15
CA ASP A 418 -21.39 28.80 22.61
C ASP A 418 -22.44 27.68 22.53
N ILE A 419 -22.43 26.89 21.44
CA ILE A 419 -23.33 25.74 21.24
C ILE A 419 -23.06 24.67 22.30
N VAL A 420 -21.79 24.32 22.54
CA VAL A 420 -21.40 23.32 23.55
C VAL A 420 -21.86 23.72 24.96
N ASN A 421 -21.77 25.02 25.28
CA ASN A 421 -22.16 25.54 26.59
C ASN A 421 -23.69 25.63 26.76
N GLN A 422 -24.40 26.05 25.72
CA GLN A 422 -25.84 26.34 25.79
C GLN A 422 -26.73 25.13 25.46
N MET A 423 -26.32 24.22 24.55
CA MET A 423 -27.15 23.10 24.11
C MET A 423 -27.59 22.21 25.28
N THR A 424 -28.91 22.07 25.43
CA THR A 424 -29.52 21.21 26.45
C THR A 424 -29.48 19.74 26.01
N GLU A 425 -29.54 18.82 26.97
CA GLU A 425 -29.58 17.38 26.67
C GLU A 425 -30.84 17.00 25.85
N ALA A 426 -31.96 17.66 26.09
CA ALA A 426 -33.16 17.52 25.29
C ALA A 426 -32.96 17.97 23.83
N CYS A 427 -32.29 19.10 23.60
CA CYS A 427 -31.98 19.59 22.25
C CYS A 427 -31.01 18.64 21.54
N LEU A 428 -29.99 18.14 22.24
CA LEU A 428 -29.03 17.17 21.72
C LEU A 428 -29.74 15.89 21.25
N ASN A 429 -30.59 15.30 22.09
CA ASN A 429 -31.32 14.08 21.72
C ASN A 429 -32.23 14.32 20.52
N GLN A 430 -32.93 15.45 20.45
CA GLN A 430 -33.74 15.82 19.28
C GLN A 430 -32.91 16.01 18.00
N CYS A 431 -31.67 16.50 18.10
CA CYS A 431 -30.75 16.54 16.97
C CYS A 431 -30.42 15.12 16.51
N LEU A 432 -29.97 14.25 17.42
CA LEU A 432 -29.56 12.89 17.09
C LEU A 432 -30.72 12.07 16.52
N ASP A 433 -31.92 12.17 17.07
CA ASP A 433 -33.12 11.49 16.57
C ASP A 433 -33.50 12.00 15.17
N ALA A 434 -33.43 13.31 14.93
CA ALA A 434 -33.71 13.88 13.61
C ALA A 434 -32.67 13.46 12.57
N LEU A 435 -31.40 13.36 12.96
CA LEU A 435 -30.30 12.93 12.10
C LEU A 435 -30.41 11.43 11.77
N LEU A 436 -30.72 10.58 12.76
CA LEU A 436 -31.01 9.16 12.56
C LEU A 436 -32.21 8.95 11.63
N SER A 437 -33.32 9.68 11.86
CA SER A 437 -34.55 9.54 11.07
C SER A 437 -34.41 9.92 9.59
N LYS A 438 -33.35 10.66 9.25
CA LYS A 438 -33.04 11.11 7.89
C LYS A 438 -31.85 10.35 7.27
N ASP A 439 -31.39 9.28 7.93
CA ASP A 439 -30.22 8.48 7.53
C ASP A 439 -28.94 9.32 7.37
N LEU A 440 -28.82 10.43 8.11
CA LEU A 440 -27.65 11.32 8.10
C LEU A 440 -26.67 11.03 9.24
N LEU A 441 -27.04 10.14 10.17
CA LEU A 441 -26.19 9.66 11.26
C LEU A 441 -26.30 8.13 11.29
N MET A 442 -25.16 7.44 11.20
CA MET A 442 -25.12 5.98 11.27
C MET A 442 -25.35 5.50 12.71
N LYS A 443 -25.80 4.26 12.88
CA LYS A 443 -26.07 3.69 14.21
C LYS A 443 -24.80 3.64 15.06
N GLU A 444 -23.66 3.34 14.45
CA GLU A 444 -22.34 3.32 15.09
C GLU A 444 -21.92 4.71 15.59
N ASP A 445 -22.15 5.76 14.80
CA ASP A 445 -21.85 7.15 15.18
C ASP A 445 -22.79 7.65 16.29
N TYR A 446 -24.06 7.23 16.26
CA TYR A 446 -25.00 7.50 17.35
C TYR A 446 -24.55 6.83 18.65
N GLU A 447 -24.11 5.58 18.61
CA GLU A 447 -23.56 4.87 19.78
C GLU A 447 -22.28 5.55 20.28
N LEU A 448 -21.40 6.01 19.38
CA LEU A 448 -20.18 6.74 19.73
C LEU A 448 -20.49 8.09 20.41
N ILE A 449 -21.53 8.81 19.97
CA ILE A 449 -21.95 10.06 20.60
C ILE A 449 -22.64 9.77 21.94
N SER A 450 -23.61 8.85 21.97
CA SER A 450 -24.45 8.59 23.15
C SER A 450 -23.68 7.99 24.33
N THR A 451 -22.62 7.22 24.07
CA THR A 451 -21.75 6.61 25.09
C THR A 451 -20.76 7.58 25.75
N LYS A 452 -20.64 8.83 25.27
CA LYS A 452 -19.76 9.81 25.92
C LYS A 452 -20.28 10.16 27.33
N PRO A 453 -19.37 10.34 28.32
CA PRO A 453 -19.75 10.42 29.73
C PRO A 453 -20.40 11.75 30.12
N THR A 454 -20.19 12.83 29.37
CA THR A 454 -20.73 14.16 29.70
C THR A 454 -21.50 14.75 28.53
N ARG A 455 -22.56 15.53 28.81
CA ARG A 455 -23.30 16.29 27.80
C ARG A 455 -22.36 17.08 26.88
N THR A 456 -21.39 17.78 27.46
CA THR A 456 -20.38 18.57 26.73
C THR A 456 -19.58 17.70 25.75
N SER A 457 -19.14 16.51 26.17
CA SER A 457 -18.45 15.57 25.29
C SER A 457 -19.35 15.01 24.19
N LYS A 458 -20.65 14.78 24.47
CA LYS A 458 -21.63 14.35 23.46
C LYS A 458 -21.85 15.43 22.40
N VAL A 459 -22.06 16.69 22.84
CA VAL A 459 -22.27 17.82 21.92
C VAL A 459 -21.01 18.05 21.06
N ARG A 460 -19.81 18.02 21.65
CA ARG A 460 -18.56 18.14 20.88
C ARG A 460 -18.41 17.04 19.83
N GLN A 461 -18.64 15.78 20.22
CA GLN A 461 -18.58 14.66 19.28
C GLN A 461 -19.61 14.81 18.14
N MET A 462 -20.83 15.27 18.43
CA MET A 462 -21.84 15.53 17.40
C MET A 462 -21.42 16.67 16.45
N LEU A 463 -20.81 17.73 16.96
CA LEU A 463 -20.28 18.82 16.12
C LEU A 463 -19.08 18.36 15.29
N ASP A 464 -18.19 17.52 15.84
CA ASP A 464 -17.08 16.90 15.10
C ASP A 464 -17.64 16.04 13.95
N THR A 465 -18.70 15.25 14.20
CA THR A 465 -19.40 14.49 13.17
C THR A 465 -20.07 15.41 12.14
N SER A 466 -20.58 16.58 12.54
CA SER A 466 -21.13 17.59 11.62
C SER A 466 -20.10 18.17 10.66
N ASP A 467 -18.83 18.28 11.08
CA ASP A 467 -17.75 18.75 10.21
C ASP A 467 -17.43 17.71 9.12
N ILE A 468 -17.61 16.42 9.44
CA ILE A 468 -17.38 15.28 8.54
C ILE A 468 -18.56 15.08 7.58
N GLN A 469 -19.80 15.15 8.08
CA GLN A 469 -21.02 14.79 7.34
C GLN A 469 -21.54 15.89 6.39
N GLY A 470 -21.06 17.14 6.52
CA GLY A 470 -21.37 18.21 5.56
C GLY A 470 -22.56 19.10 5.92
N GLU A 471 -22.95 19.95 4.98
CA GLU A 471 -23.91 21.04 5.16
C GLU A 471 -25.33 20.57 5.57
N GLU A 472 -25.83 19.45 5.04
CA GLU A 472 -27.18 18.96 5.38
C GLU A 472 -27.29 18.49 6.84
N PHE A 473 -26.21 17.94 7.40
CA PHE A 473 -26.12 17.58 8.81
C PHE A 473 -26.13 18.84 9.68
N ALA A 474 -25.33 19.84 9.30
CA ALA A 474 -25.26 21.13 10.00
C ALA A 474 -26.61 21.86 10.00
N LYS A 475 -27.34 21.84 8.87
CA LYS A 475 -28.67 22.46 8.76
C LYS A 475 -29.67 21.91 9.78
N ILE A 476 -29.65 20.60 10.03
CA ILE A 476 -30.55 19.97 11.01
C ILE A 476 -30.19 20.41 12.43
N ILE A 477 -28.91 20.47 12.77
CA ILE A 477 -28.45 20.95 14.08
C ILE A 477 -28.89 22.40 14.30
N VAL A 478 -28.66 23.29 13.32
CA VAL A 478 -29.04 24.70 13.42
C VAL A 478 -30.56 24.85 13.55
N GLN A 479 -31.34 24.07 12.79
CA GLN A 479 -32.80 24.09 12.89
C GLN A 479 -33.26 23.67 14.29
N LYS A 480 -32.69 22.60 14.86
CA LYS A 480 -33.07 22.14 16.21
C LYS A 480 -32.63 23.09 17.31
N LEU A 481 -31.49 23.76 17.16
CA LEU A 481 -31.06 24.84 18.05
C LEU A 481 -32.06 26.01 18.04
N LYS A 482 -32.56 26.37 16.85
CA LYS A 482 -33.58 27.42 16.67
C LYS A 482 -34.94 27.01 17.27
N ASP A 483 -35.39 25.79 17.02
CA ASP A 483 -36.66 25.25 17.54
C ASP A 483 -36.67 25.22 19.08
N ASN A 484 -35.53 24.89 19.69
CA ASN A 484 -35.37 24.83 21.15
C ASN A 484 -35.07 26.19 21.80
N ARG A 485 -35.24 27.29 21.06
CA ARG A 485 -35.10 28.69 21.54
C ARG A 485 -33.83 28.92 22.36
N GLN A 486 -32.68 28.47 21.86
CA GLN A 486 -31.38 28.74 22.48
C GLN A 486 -30.98 30.21 22.25
N LEU A 487 -31.65 31.14 22.95
CA LEU A 487 -31.64 32.57 22.67
C LEU A 487 -30.24 33.22 22.65
N GLY A 488 -29.27 32.67 23.37
CA GLY A 488 -27.88 33.14 23.38
C GLY A 488 -27.07 32.75 22.14
N LEU A 489 -27.68 32.09 21.15
CA LEU A 489 -27.08 31.76 19.86
C LEU A 489 -27.60 32.63 18.71
N GLN A 490 -28.47 33.63 18.96
CA GLN A 490 -28.92 34.51 17.88
C GLN A 490 -27.79 35.43 17.35
N PRO A 491 -27.82 35.81 16.06
CA PRO A 491 -28.79 35.43 15.03
C PRO A 491 -28.48 34.07 14.38
N TYR A 492 -29.53 33.30 14.08
CA TYR A 492 -29.43 32.05 13.31
C TYR A 492 -29.36 32.37 11.80
N PRO A 493 -28.62 31.58 11.00
CA PRO A 493 -28.56 31.76 9.56
C PRO A 493 -29.91 31.44 8.91
N GLU A 494 -30.23 32.10 7.79
CA GLU A 494 -31.40 31.78 6.98
C GLU A 494 -31.15 30.49 6.19
N ILE A 495 -31.72 29.38 6.68
CA ILE A 495 -31.59 28.07 6.06
C ILE A 495 -32.92 27.71 5.37
N SER A 496 -32.89 27.55 4.04
CA SER A 496 -34.02 27.02 3.26
C SER A 496 -34.09 25.50 3.43
N VAL A 497 -35.02 25.00 4.24
CA VAL A 497 -35.24 23.54 4.39
C VAL A 497 -36.33 23.09 3.40
N VAL A 498 -35.97 22.26 2.42
CA VAL A 498 -36.95 21.57 1.57
C VAL A 498 -37.72 20.59 2.45
N SER A 499 -38.94 20.96 2.81
CA SER A 499 -39.87 20.10 3.52
C SER A 499 -40.45 19.10 2.52
N ARG A 500 -39.96 17.86 2.48
CA ARG A 500 -40.74 16.76 1.92
C ARG A 500 -41.88 16.47 2.91
N GLY A 501 -42.96 17.22 2.75
CA GLY A 501 -44.21 16.97 3.43
C GLY A 501 -44.77 15.61 3.02
N THR A 502 -45.17 14.83 4.01
CA THR A 502 -45.94 13.61 3.88
C THR A 502 -47.32 13.95 3.30
N SER A 503 -47.45 13.93 1.98
CA SER A 503 -48.76 13.98 1.32
C SER A 503 -49.33 12.57 1.23
N LEU A 504 -50.01 12.15 2.29
CA LEU A 504 -51.04 11.10 2.21
C LEU A 504 -52.24 11.68 1.46
N ASN A 505 -52.21 11.61 0.12
CA ASN A 505 -53.41 11.72 -0.70
C ASN A 505 -53.80 10.31 -1.17
N LEU A 506 -54.60 9.65 -0.34
CA LEU A 506 -55.47 8.55 -0.75
C LEU A 506 -56.70 9.16 -1.42
N PHE A 507 -56.70 9.23 -2.75
CA PHE A 507 -57.94 9.26 -3.53
C PHE A 507 -57.90 8.17 -4.60
N GLN A 508 -58.65 7.12 -4.28
CA GLN A 508 -59.54 6.35 -5.14
C GLN A 508 -59.41 6.56 -6.66
N ASN A 509 -59.13 5.47 -7.39
CA ASN A 509 -60.12 4.94 -8.35
C ASN A 509 -59.68 3.61 -8.97
N LYS A 510 -60.33 2.52 -8.53
CA LYS A 510 -60.82 1.46 -9.41
C LYS A 510 -62.13 0.90 -8.83
N SER A 511 -63.12 0.79 -9.72
CA SER A 511 -64.40 0.04 -9.65
C SER A 511 -65.66 0.90 -9.44
N PHE A 512 -66.18 1.51 -10.51
CA PHE A 512 -67.38 1.10 -11.26
C PHE A 512 -67.64 2.07 -12.43
#